data_AF-A0A0V0GI75-F1
#
_entry.id   AF-A0A0V0GI75-F1
#
_cell.length_a   1.000
_cell.length_b   1.000
_cell.length_c   1.000
_cell.angle_alpha   90.00
_cell.angle_beta   90.00
_cell.angle_gamma   90.00
#
_symmetry.space_group_name_H-M   'P 1'
#
loop_
_entity.id
_entity.type
_entity.pdbx_description
1 polymer ?
#
loop_
_entity_poly.entity_id
_entity_poly.type
_entity_poly.pdbx_seq_one_letter_code
_entity_poly.pdbx_strand_id
1 'polypeptide(L)' 'MTQETLTGTDSIIEALDMANAELKRIAEHEVEKLKGRVSAFRPNILMLGLSPSDYILRALSSVHTNDLEQ' A
#
# COMPACT_ATOMS: atom_id res chain seq x y z
N MET A 1 20.66 -15.87 -1.45
CA MET A 1 19.43 -15.17 -1.85
C MET A 1 18.55 -16.17 -2.57
N THR A 2 17.50 -16.67 -1.92
CA THR A 2 16.56 -17.63 -2.52
C THR A 2 15.54 -16.86 -3.36
N GLN A 3 14.91 -17.55 -4.32
CA GLN A 3 13.87 -16.96 -5.17
C GLN A 3 12.67 -16.46 -4.34
N GLU A 4 12.40 -17.10 -3.20
CA GLU A 4 11.35 -16.73 -2.25
C GLU A 4 11.62 -15.37 -1.58
N THR A 5 12.87 -15.10 -1.14
CA THR A 5 13.26 -13.80 -0.55
C THR A 5 13.14 -12.65 -1.55
N LEU A 6 13.46 -12.88 -2.83
CA LEU A 6 13.31 -11.88 -3.88
C LEU A 6 11.83 -11.54 -4.08
N THR A 7 10.95 -12.55 -4.15
CA THR A 7 9.51 -12.36 -4.32
C THR A 7 8.83 -11.67 -3.13
N GLY A 8 9.29 -11.93 -1.90
CA GLY A 8 8.77 -11.26 -0.71
C GLY A 8 9.14 -9.78 -0.64
N THR A 9 10.39 -9.45 -1.01
CA THR A 9 10.86 -8.06 -1.05
C THR A 9 10.14 -7.26 -2.14
N ASP A 10 9.99 -7.83 -3.34
CA ASP A 10 9.27 -7.20 -4.44
C ASP A 10 7.81 -6.89 -4.05
N SER A 11 7.14 -7.83 -3.36
CA SER A 11 5.77 -7.63 -2.86
C SER A 11 5.66 -6.49 -1.85
N ILE A 12 6.68 -6.28 -1.01
CA ILE A 12 6.72 -5.14 -0.07
C ILE A 12 6.90 -3.83 -0.84
N ILE A 13 7.79 -3.78 -1.83
CA ILE A 13 8.03 -2.57 -2.65
C ILE A 13 6.74 -2.16 -3.37
N GLU A 14 6.06 -3.11 -4.02
CA GLU A 14 4.77 -2.85 -4.68
C GLU A 14 3.72 -2.34 -3.69
N ALA A 15 3.68 -2.90 -2.48
CA ALA A 15 2.74 -2.44 -1.45
C ALA A 15 3.02 -1.00 -0.97
N LEU A 16 4.30 -0.65 -0.82
CA LEU A 16 4.72 0.71 -0.46
C LEU A 16 4.38 1.71 -1.57
N ASP A 17 4.66 1.38 -2.82
CA ASP A 17 4.36 2.24 -3.96
C ASP A 17 2.85 2.50 -4.10
N MET A 18 2.04 1.45 -3.95
CA MET A 18 0.58 1.56 -4.00
C MET A 18 0.03 2.40 -2.84
N ALA A 19 0.51 2.18 -1.62
CA ALA A 19 0.09 2.94 -0.45
C ALA A 19 0.49 4.42 -0.57
N ASN A 20 1.69 4.72 -1.06
CA ASN A 20 2.16 6.08 -1.27
C ASN A 20 1.33 6.82 -2.33
N ALA A 21 1.03 6.16 -3.44
CA ALA A 21 0.16 6.71 -4.47
C ALA A 21 -1.25 7.01 -3.93
N GLU A 22 -1.80 6.12 -3.08
CA GLU A 22 -3.12 6.33 -2.50
C GLU A 22 -3.14 7.47 -1.48
N LEU A 23 -2.11 7.59 -0.64
CA LEU A 23 -1.96 8.71 0.29
C LEU A 23 -1.95 10.06 -0.44
N LYS A 24 -1.26 10.13 -1.58
CA LYS A 24 -1.27 11.33 -2.43
C LYS A 24 -2.67 11.65 -2.94
N ARG A 25 -3.41 10.65 -3.44
CA ARG A 25 -4.80 10.83 -3.91
C ARG A 25 -5.74 11.29 -2.79
N ILE A 26 -5.58 10.76 -1.58
CA ILE A 26 -6.36 11.18 -0.40
C ILE A 26 -6.06 12.65 -0.08
N ALA A 27 -4.79 13.04 -0.04
CA ALA A 27 -4.40 14.43 0.23
C ALA A 27 -4.93 15.40 -0.83
N GLU A 28 -4.81 15.04 -2.11
CA GLU A 28 -5.37 15.83 -3.21
C GLU A 28 -6.90 15.95 -3.12
N HIS A 29 -7.59 14.87 -2.78
CA HIS A 29 -9.05 14.89 -2.60
C HIS A 29 -9.48 15.81 -1.45
N GLU A 30 -8.80 15.75 -0.30
CA GLU A 30 -9.11 16.64 0.82
C GLU A 30 -8.87 18.12 0.46
N VAL A 31 -7.82 18.43 -0.33
CA VAL A 31 -7.61 19.78 -0.85
C VAL A 31 -8.75 20.24 -1.78
N GLU A 32 -9.21 19.39 -2.69
CA GLU A 32 -10.31 19.73 -3.60
C GLU A 32 -11.67 19.82 -2.89
N LYS A 33 -11.86 19.05 -1.83
CA LYS A 33 -13.05 19.09 -0.97
C LYS A 33 -13.16 20.42 -0.23
N LEU A 34 -12.05 20.96 0.26
CA LEU A 34 -12.00 22.32 0.82
C LEU A 34 -12.36 23.40 -0.19
N LYS A 35 -12.15 23.15 -1.49
CA LYS A 35 -12.54 24.06 -2.59
C LYS A 35 -13.99 23.86 -3.05
N GLY A 36 -14.73 22.92 -2.44
CA GLY A 36 -16.14 22.64 -2.77
C GLY A 36 -16.34 21.91 -4.11
N ARG A 37 -15.31 21.24 -4.65
CA ARG A 37 -15.32 20.66 -6.01
C ARG A 37 -14.99 19.17 -6.04
N VAL A 38 -15.70 18.31 -5.32
CA VAL A 38 -15.47 16.85 -5.49
C VAL A 38 -16.65 15.97 -5.12
N SER A 39 -16.78 14.88 -5.87
CA SER A 39 -17.56 13.70 -5.53
C SER A 39 -16.91 12.92 -4.37
N ALA A 40 -17.64 11.96 -3.81
CA ALA A 40 -17.11 11.08 -2.76
C ALA A 40 -15.81 10.37 -3.22
N PHE A 41 -14.81 10.33 -2.33
CA PHE A 41 -13.56 9.62 -2.58
C PHE A 41 -13.83 8.13 -2.78
N ARG A 42 -13.19 7.54 -3.80
CA ARG A 42 -13.24 6.09 -4.06
C ARG A 42 -11.86 5.49 -3.79
N PRO A 43 -11.73 4.68 -2.73
CA PRO A 43 -10.47 3.99 -2.42
C PRO A 43 -10.03 3.07 -3.55
N ASN A 44 -8.72 2.84 -3.63
CA ASN A 44 -8.15 1.88 -4.57
C ASN A 44 -8.61 0.45 -4.25
N ILE A 45 -9.31 -0.18 -5.18
CA ILE A 45 -9.84 -1.55 -5.02
C ILE A 45 -8.73 -2.60 -4.87
N LEU A 46 -7.54 -2.34 -5.43
CA LEU A 46 -6.39 -3.24 -5.32
C LEU A 46 -5.88 -3.36 -3.88
N MET A 47 -6.20 -2.40 -3.01
CA MET A 47 -5.89 -2.45 -1.59
C MET A 47 -6.86 -3.33 -0.79
N LEU A 48 -7.83 -3.98 -1.46
CA LEU A 48 -8.76 -4.96 -0.88
C LEU A 48 -9.56 -4.43 0.32
N GLY A 49 -9.88 -3.13 0.30
CA GLY A 49 -10.60 -2.45 1.39
C GLY A 49 -9.75 -2.13 2.61
N LEU A 50 -8.43 -2.37 2.57
CA LEU A 50 -7.49 -1.99 3.63
C LEU A 50 -7.10 -0.52 3.52
N SER A 51 -6.80 0.09 4.67
CA SER A 51 -6.11 1.38 4.70
C SER A 51 -4.69 1.26 4.13
N PRO A 52 -4.04 2.35 3.70
CA PRO A 52 -2.64 2.32 3.27
C PRO A 52 -1.70 1.64 4.27
N SER A 53 -1.86 1.93 5.56
CA SER A 53 -1.06 1.31 6.61
C SER A 53 -1.34 -0.18 6.77
N ASP A 54 -2.61 -0.58 6.77
CA ASP A 54 -2.98 -2.00 6.91
C ASP A 54 -2.57 -2.84 5.70
N TYR A 55 -2.60 -2.24 4.49
CA TYR A 55 -2.15 -2.89 3.27
C TYR A 55 -0.64 -3.20 3.31
N ILE A 56 0.17 -2.24 3.78
CA ILE A 56 1.61 -2.43 3.99
C ILE A 56 1.85 -3.48 5.08
N LEU A 57 1.18 -3.38 6.23
CA LEU A 57 1.33 -4.34 7.32
C LEU A 57 1.01 -5.77 6.89
N ARG A 58 0.01 -5.95 6.02
CA ARG A 58 -0.31 -7.25 5.44
C ARG A 58 0.81 -7.77 4.53
N ALA A 59 1.37 -6.92 3.68
CA ALA A 59 2.50 -7.30 2.83
C ALA A 59 3.71 -7.70 3.66
N LEU A 60 4.05 -6.92 4.70
CA LEU A 60 5.12 -7.25 5.65
C LEU A 60 4.87 -8.58 6.37
N SER A 61 3.63 -8.83 6.83
CA SER A 61 3.28 -10.07 7.53
C SER A 61 3.30 -11.30 6.62
N SER A 62 3.28 -11.12 5.30
CA SER A 62 3.28 -12.23 4.33
C SER A 62 4.69 -12.77 4.05
N VAL A 63 5.73 -12.02 4.40
CA VAL A 63 7.12 -12.45 4.30
C VAL A 63 7.45 -13.28 5.55
N HIS A 64 7.76 -14.57 5.37
CA HIS A 64 8.11 -15.45 6.48
C HIS A 64 9.48 -15.08 7.08
N THR A 65 9.58 -15.05 8.40
CA THR A 65 10.81 -14.69 9.15
C THR A 65 11.97 -15.69 9.01
N ASN A 66 11.79 -16.82 8.34
CA ASN A 66 12.86 -17.82 8.13
C ASN A 66 13.89 -17.41 7.05
N ASP A 67 13.61 -16.33 6.31
CA ASP A 67 14.45 -15.80 5.20
C ASP A 67 15.42 -14.68 5.63
N LEU A 68 15.44 -14.29 6.91
CA LEU A 68 16.33 -13.26 7.46
C LEU A 68 17.55 -13.83 8.23
N GLU A 69 17.63 -15.14 8.41
CA GLU A 69 18.69 -15.82 9.18
C GLU A 69 19.62 -16.73 8.34
N GLN A 70 19.52 -16.74 7.01
CA GLN A 70 20.42 -17.54 6.16
C GLN A 70 21.73 -16.82 5.80
#